data_AF-A0A1M3B6H7-F1
#
_entry.id   AF-A0A1M3B6H7-F1
#
_cell.length_a   1.000
_cell.length_b   1.000
_cell.length_c   1.000
_cell.angle_alpha   90.00
_cell.angle_beta   90.00
_cell.angle_gamma   90.00
#
_symmetry.space_group_name_H-M   'P 1'
#
loop_
_entity.id
_entity.type
_entity.pdbx_description
1 polymer ?
#
loop_
_entity_poly.entity_id
_entity_poly.type
_entity_poly.pdbx_seq_one_letter_code
_entity_poly.pdbx_strand_id
1 'polypeptide(L)'
;MKYFVVLFFVLSFTFLFGHEEHKGMKETETMQESVHPTQGEQPTVKQFGGRPQNWAQWIGGFHFILLHFPLALIAMTAFSELLFAYYHRPIFDYASRFMLIAAAILAVPTALLGLIYSYTATYSGLLADFVFWHMWAGLTTAGLAIFVAFLRERYGRVKLYYTCLIILFLLVNITGFLGGGMTFGPYHMLPPL
;
A
#
# COMPACT_ATOMS: atom_id res chain seq x y z
N MET A 1 22.73 11.13 14.59
CA MET A 1 21.64 11.88 13.93
C MET A 1 21.95 12.26 12.49
N LYS A 2 23.15 12.73 12.14
CA LYS A 2 23.53 13.04 10.73
C LYS A 2 23.37 11.86 9.76
N TYR A 3 23.71 10.64 10.19
CA TYR A 3 23.57 9.43 9.36
C TYR A 3 22.11 9.00 9.08
N PHE A 4 21.15 9.46 9.90
CA PHE A 4 19.73 9.08 9.78
C PHE A 4 19.03 9.87 8.67
N VAL A 5 19.43 11.13 8.48
CA VAL A 5 18.97 12.00 7.39
C VAL A 5 19.54 11.54 6.04
N VAL A 6 20.79 11.07 6.03
CA VAL A 6 21.43 10.53 4.82
C VAL A 6 20.78 9.21 4.39
N LEU A 7 20.43 8.32 5.33
CA LEU A 7 19.77 7.05 4.99
C LEU A 7 18.38 7.26 4.37
N PHE A 8 17.62 8.25 4.85
CA PHE A 8 16.32 8.61 4.29
C PHE A 8 16.44 9.16 2.86
N PHE A 9 17.49 9.95 2.56
CA PHE A 9 17.79 10.43 1.22
C PHE A 9 18.30 9.34 0.27
N VAL A 10 19.12 8.40 0.77
CA VAL A 10 19.68 7.32 -0.05
C VAL A 10 18.61 6.30 -0.44
N LEU A 11 17.68 5.96 0.46
CA LEU A 11 16.58 5.04 0.16
C LEU A 11 15.59 5.58 -0.89
N SER A 12 15.42 6.91 -0.98
CA SER A 12 14.64 7.54 -2.05
C SER A 12 15.35 7.49 -3.41
N PHE A 13 16.68 7.40 -3.44
CA PHE A 13 17.47 7.42 -4.67
C PHE A 13 17.68 6.02 -5.28
N THR A 14 17.76 4.97 -4.46
CA THR A 14 17.99 3.60 -4.95
C THR A 14 16.78 3.01 -5.69
N PHE A 15 15.58 3.55 -5.49
CA PHE A 15 14.38 3.10 -6.22
C PHE A 15 14.32 3.63 -7.66
N LEU A 16 15.16 4.61 -8.02
CA LEU A 16 15.12 5.29 -9.32
C LEU A 16 16.17 4.79 -10.33
N PHE A 17 17.09 3.88 -9.94
CA PHE A 17 18.21 3.45 -10.81
C PHE A 17 18.47 1.93 -10.84
N GLY A 18 17.52 1.09 -10.42
CA GLY A 18 17.64 -0.37 -10.50
C GLY A 18 17.10 -0.96 -11.80
N HIS A 19 17.61 -0.55 -12.96
CA HIS A 19 17.32 -1.22 -14.23
C HIS A 19 18.60 -1.39 -15.04
N GLU A 20 19.18 -2.60 -15.05
CA GLU A 20 19.87 -3.23 -16.18
C GLU A 20 20.18 -4.72 -15.87
N GLU A 21 20.20 -5.54 -16.93
CA GLU A 21 20.48 -6.99 -17.02
C GLU A 21 19.32 -7.94 -16.67
N HIS A 22 18.60 -8.53 -17.63
CA HIS A 22 19.15 -9.47 -18.59
C HIS A 22 18.39 -9.50 -19.93
N LYS A 23 19.19 -9.43 -21.00
CA LYS A 23 18.82 -9.73 -22.39
C LYS A 23 19.46 -11.07 -22.75
N GLY A 24 18.68 -12.01 -23.32
CA GLY A 24 19.26 -13.08 -24.15
C GLY A 24 18.56 -14.44 -24.16
N MET A 25 17.92 -14.73 -25.31
CA MET A 25 17.59 -16.05 -25.89
C MET A 25 16.46 -16.86 -25.22
N LYS A 26 15.51 -17.47 -25.94
CA LYS A 26 15.44 -17.89 -27.35
C LYS A 26 13.96 -18.16 -27.72
N GLU A 27 13.63 -17.91 -29.00
CA GLU A 27 12.48 -18.46 -29.72
C GLU A 27 12.25 -19.94 -29.40
N THR A 28 11.00 -20.39 -29.29
CA THR A 28 10.51 -21.64 -29.91
C THR A 28 8.97 -21.63 -29.97
N GLU A 29 8.49 -21.72 -31.21
CA GLU A 29 7.22 -22.32 -31.68
C GLU A 29 5.88 -21.64 -31.41
N THR A 30 5.52 -20.86 -32.44
CA THR A 30 4.18 -20.77 -33.02
C THR A 30 3.56 -22.16 -33.20
N MET A 31 2.44 -22.45 -32.51
CA MET A 31 1.49 -23.44 -32.98
C MET A 31 0.13 -22.79 -33.18
N GLN A 32 -0.24 -22.77 -34.46
CA GLN A 32 -1.48 -22.28 -35.00
C GLN A 32 -2.56 -23.34 -34.75
N GLU A 33 -3.40 -23.13 -33.74
CA GLU A 33 -4.61 -23.93 -33.54
C GLU A 33 -5.80 -23.24 -34.21
N SER A 34 -6.43 -23.97 -35.11
CA SER A 34 -7.53 -23.59 -35.98
C SER A 34 -8.79 -23.22 -35.19
N VAL A 35 -9.22 -21.96 -35.28
CA VAL A 35 -10.50 -21.49 -34.71
C VAL A 35 -11.63 -21.74 -35.71
N HIS A 36 -12.45 -22.75 -35.43
CA HIS A 36 -13.84 -22.83 -35.88
C HIS A 36 -14.72 -22.07 -34.87
N PRO A 37 -15.69 -21.24 -35.30
CA PRO A 37 -16.48 -20.46 -34.35
C PRO A 37 -17.53 -21.37 -33.71
N THR A 38 -17.37 -21.70 -32.44
CA THR A 38 -18.45 -22.24 -31.61
C THR A 38 -18.96 -21.11 -30.74
N GLN A 39 -20.19 -20.66 -31.01
CA GLN A 39 -20.92 -19.77 -30.13
C GLN A 39 -21.22 -20.50 -28.81
N GLY A 40 -20.79 -19.93 -27.68
CA GLY A 40 -21.14 -20.43 -26.35
C GLY A 40 -20.09 -20.06 -25.32
N GLU A 41 -20.49 -19.23 -24.36
CA GLU A 41 -19.74 -18.78 -23.17
C GLU A 41 -18.52 -17.88 -23.41
N GLN A 42 -18.78 -16.57 -23.36
CA GLN A 42 -17.74 -15.61 -22.99
C GLN A 42 -17.16 -16.01 -21.63
N PRO A 43 -15.83 -16.03 -21.45
CA PRO A 43 -15.24 -16.11 -20.14
C PRO A 43 -15.70 -14.86 -19.39
N THR A 44 -16.43 -15.04 -18.30
CA THR A 44 -16.91 -13.94 -17.45
C THR A 44 -15.71 -13.28 -16.78
N VAL A 45 -15.04 -12.40 -17.53
CA VAL A 45 -14.15 -11.39 -16.97
C VAL A 45 -15.07 -10.51 -16.13
N LYS A 46 -15.14 -10.77 -14.82
CA LYS A 46 -15.85 -9.91 -13.87
C LYS A 46 -15.16 -8.56 -13.91
N GLN A 47 -15.67 -7.66 -14.75
CA GLN A 47 -15.23 -6.29 -14.83
C GLN A 47 -15.37 -5.62 -13.46
N PHE A 48 -14.35 -4.86 -13.08
CA PHE A 48 -14.28 -4.05 -11.86
C PHE A 48 -15.26 -2.85 -11.85
N GLY A 49 -16.39 -2.96 -12.57
CA GLY A 49 -17.37 -1.89 -12.77
C GLY A 49 -18.83 -2.33 -12.56
N GLY A 50 -19.08 -3.46 -11.90
CA GLY A 50 -20.42 -3.93 -11.58
C GLY A 50 -20.95 -3.35 -10.26
N ARG A 51 -22.26 -3.07 -10.18
CA ARG A 51 -22.95 -2.77 -8.92
C ARG A 51 -22.62 -3.84 -7.87
N PRO A 52 -22.42 -3.47 -6.59
CA PRO A 52 -22.17 -4.46 -5.54
C PRO A 52 -23.35 -5.43 -5.46
N GLN A 53 -23.05 -6.72 -5.42
CA GLN A 53 -24.07 -7.77 -5.44
C GLN A 53 -24.69 -7.95 -4.05
N ASN A 54 -23.90 -7.72 -3.00
CA ASN A 54 -24.29 -7.95 -1.61
C ASN A 54 -23.93 -6.75 -0.72
N TRP A 55 -24.63 -6.58 0.40
CA TRP A 55 -24.36 -5.52 1.39
C TRP A 55 -22.91 -5.49 1.88
N ALA A 56 -22.30 -6.66 2.10
CA ALA A 56 -20.90 -6.78 2.51
C ALA A 56 -19.94 -6.17 1.47
N GLN A 57 -20.20 -6.36 0.18
CA GLN A 57 -19.38 -5.82 -0.89
C GLN A 57 -19.54 -4.29 -1.00
N TRP A 58 -20.75 -3.77 -0.82
CA TRP A 58 -21.00 -2.32 -0.80
C TRP A 58 -20.31 -1.64 0.39
N ILE A 59 -20.43 -2.23 1.59
CA ILE A 59 -19.76 -1.73 2.79
C ILE A 59 -18.23 -1.81 2.62
N GLY A 60 -17.72 -2.97 2.19
CA GLY A 60 -16.29 -3.18 1.95
C GLY A 60 -15.71 -2.18 0.94
N GLY A 61 -16.48 -1.76 -0.07
CA GLY A 61 -16.05 -0.76 -1.05
C GLY A 61 -15.66 0.60 -0.46
N PHE A 62 -16.16 0.97 0.73
CA PHE A 62 -15.74 2.21 1.41
C PHE A 62 -14.28 2.17 1.88
N HIS A 63 -13.63 1.00 1.90
CA HIS A 63 -12.19 0.89 2.09
C HIS A 63 -11.42 1.82 1.13
N PHE A 64 -11.83 1.93 -0.14
CA PHE A 64 -11.15 2.77 -1.14
C PHE A 64 -11.17 4.25 -0.79
N ILE A 65 -12.26 4.77 -0.23
CA ILE A 65 -12.31 6.18 0.19
C ILE A 65 -11.55 6.34 1.52
N LEU A 66 -11.74 5.39 2.45
CA LEU A 66 -11.19 5.52 3.80
C LEU A 66 -9.67 5.32 3.86
N LEU A 67 -9.08 4.54 2.95
CA LEU A 67 -7.64 4.30 2.94
C LEU A 67 -6.81 5.56 2.74
N HIS A 68 -7.35 6.59 2.10
CA HIS A 68 -6.62 7.83 1.80
C HIS A 68 -6.24 8.59 3.08
N PHE A 69 -7.08 8.50 4.12
CA PHE A 69 -6.84 9.22 5.37
C PHE A 69 -5.64 8.67 6.15
N PRO A 70 -5.59 7.38 6.58
CA PRO A 70 -4.44 6.86 7.30
C PRO A 70 -3.16 6.90 6.45
N LEU A 71 -3.24 6.68 5.12
CA LEU A 71 -2.07 6.82 4.23
C LEU A 71 -1.46 8.21 4.32
N ALA A 72 -2.26 9.25 4.07
CA ALA A 72 -1.80 10.62 4.04
C ALA A 72 -1.32 11.07 5.43
N LEU A 73 -2.04 10.70 6.49
CA LEU A 73 -1.69 11.07 7.86
C LEU A 73 -0.36 10.44 8.30
N ILE A 74 -0.11 9.16 7.99
CA ILE A 74 1.16 8.50 8.32
C ILE A 74 2.32 9.18 7.57
N ALA A 75 2.14 9.44 6.27
CA ALA A 75 3.14 10.15 5.48
C ALA A 75 3.43 11.54 6.08
N MET A 76 2.40 12.30 6.39
CA MET A 76 2.53 13.63 6.98
C MET A 76 3.10 13.60 8.41
N THR A 77 2.86 12.55 9.20
CA THR A 77 3.55 12.34 10.48
C THR A 77 5.06 12.23 10.27
N ALA A 78 5.51 11.43 9.30
CA ALA A 78 6.94 11.28 9.00
C ALA A 78 7.56 12.61 8.55
N PHE A 79 6.88 13.35 7.66
CA PHE A 79 7.31 14.69 7.25
C PHE A 79 7.36 15.68 8.42
N SER A 80 6.34 15.69 9.28
CA SER A 80 6.28 16.59 10.43
C SER A 80 7.35 16.28 11.47
N GLU A 81 7.68 15.00 11.70
CA GLU A 81 8.82 14.62 12.54
C GLU A 81 10.17 15.08 11.96
N LEU A 82 10.33 15.01 10.63
CA LEU A 82 11.53 15.52 9.95
C LEU A 82 11.64 17.05 10.09
N LEU A 83 10.53 17.76 9.87
CA LEU A 83 10.42 19.21 10.07
C LEU A 83 10.72 19.60 11.52
N PHE A 84 10.20 18.84 12.49
CA PHE A 84 10.50 19.04 13.90
C PHE A 84 12.00 18.84 14.18
N ALA A 85 12.61 17.78 13.64
CA ALA A 85 14.03 17.50 13.82
C ALA A 85 14.95 18.57 13.20
N TYR A 86 14.50 19.28 12.17
CA TYR A 86 15.26 20.36 11.55
C TYR A 86 15.01 21.71 12.24
N TYR A 87 13.75 22.12 12.36
CA TYR A 87 13.38 23.46 12.83
C TYR A 87 13.16 23.57 14.34
N HIS A 88 12.99 22.46 15.05
CA HIS A 88 12.74 22.40 16.50
C HIS A 88 11.56 23.27 16.96
N ARG A 89 10.58 23.50 16.08
CA ARG A 89 9.37 24.29 16.40
C ARG A 89 8.28 23.39 16.98
N PRO A 90 7.63 23.78 18.10
CA PRO A 90 6.65 22.93 18.78
C PRO A 90 5.42 22.61 17.92
N ILE A 91 5.09 23.46 16.95
CA ILE A 91 3.98 23.21 16.01
C ILE A 91 4.11 21.88 15.28
N PHE A 92 5.32 21.49 14.87
CA PHE A 92 5.57 20.24 14.15
C PHE A 92 5.47 19.01 15.06
N ASP A 93 5.70 19.17 16.36
CA ASP A 93 5.54 18.12 17.38
C ASP A 93 4.06 17.85 17.67
N TYR A 94 3.28 18.92 17.88
CA TYR A 94 1.84 18.78 18.07
C TYR A 94 1.14 18.21 16.83
N ALA A 95 1.54 18.67 15.65
CA ALA A 95 1.01 18.18 14.39
C ALA A 95 1.33 16.69 14.17
N SER A 96 2.60 16.27 14.35
CA SER A 96 2.99 14.86 14.14
C SER A 96 2.25 13.92 15.08
N ARG A 97 2.11 14.30 16.36
CA ARG A 97 1.37 13.54 17.38
C ARG A 97 -0.11 13.41 17.01
N PHE A 98 -0.77 14.52 16.66
CA PHE A 98 -2.17 14.50 16.26
C PHE A 98 -2.41 13.61 15.04
N MET A 99 -1.61 13.78 13.98
CA MET A 99 -1.74 13.01 12.74
C MET A 99 -1.51 11.51 12.98
N LEU A 100 -0.54 11.15 13.84
CA LEU A 100 -0.26 9.74 14.15
C LEU A 100 -1.41 9.07 14.90
N ILE A 101 -2.00 9.76 15.88
CA ILE A 101 -3.15 9.25 16.64
C ILE A 101 -4.37 9.13 15.71
N ALA A 102 -4.64 10.15 14.91
CA ALA A 102 -5.74 10.12 13.94
C ALA A 102 -5.56 8.99 12.92
N ALA A 103 -4.34 8.77 12.42
CA ALA A 103 -4.02 7.67 11.53
C ALA A 103 -4.26 6.31 12.18
N ALA A 104 -3.81 6.11 13.42
CA ALA A 104 -4.01 4.87 14.15
C ALA A 104 -5.50 4.54 14.35
N ILE A 105 -6.32 5.55 14.67
CA ILE A 105 -7.77 5.38 14.83
C ILE A 105 -8.42 5.03 13.49
N LEU A 106 -8.07 5.74 12.40
CA LEU A 106 -8.68 5.54 11.07
C LEU A 106 -8.18 4.28 10.35
N ALA A 107 -6.98 3.80 10.68
CA ALA A 107 -6.44 2.56 10.11
C ALA A 107 -7.27 1.33 10.49
N VAL A 108 -7.86 1.30 11.69
CA VAL A 108 -8.70 0.19 12.16
C VAL A 108 -9.93 -0.04 11.27
N PRO A 109 -10.87 0.91 11.10
CA PRO A 109 -12.01 0.71 10.23
C PRO A 109 -11.59 0.50 8.77
N THR A 110 -10.53 1.15 8.30
CA THR A 110 -10.00 0.95 6.94
C THR A 110 -9.56 -0.49 6.70
N ALA A 111 -8.80 -1.09 7.63
CA ALA A 111 -8.34 -2.47 7.52
C ALA A 111 -9.49 -3.47 7.65
N LEU A 112 -10.46 -3.22 8.54
CA LEU A 112 -11.65 -4.06 8.67
C LEU A 112 -12.49 -4.07 7.38
N LEU A 113 -12.72 -2.90 6.79
CA LEU A 113 -13.45 -2.78 5.53
C LEU A 113 -12.71 -3.46 4.37
N GLY A 114 -11.39 -3.32 4.31
CA GLY A 114 -10.56 -4.00 3.31
C GLY A 114 -10.64 -5.53 3.44
N LEU A 115 -10.66 -6.04 4.68
CA LEU A 115 -10.82 -7.46 4.97
C LEU A 115 -12.22 -7.96 4.58
N ILE A 116 -13.29 -7.20 4.87
CA ILE A 116 -14.63 -7.52 4.37
C ILE A 116 -14.66 -7.57 2.84
N TYR A 117 -14.02 -6.61 2.18
CA TYR A 117 -13.97 -6.56 0.72
C TYR A 117 -13.22 -7.76 0.12
N SER A 118 -12.10 -8.17 0.71
CA SER A 118 -11.30 -9.30 0.20
C SER A 118 -12.06 -10.62 0.21
N TYR A 119 -12.90 -10.89 1.20
CA TYR A 119 -13.74 -12.09 1.25
C TYR A 119 -14.89 -12.11 0.22
N THR A 120 -15.24 -10.95 -0.35
CA THR A 120 -16.32 -10.86 -1.35
C THR A 120 -15.82 -10.87 -2.79
N ALA A 121 -14.54 -10.62 -3.01
CA ALA A 121 -13.94 -10.53 -4.33
C ALA A 121 -13.15 -11.81 -4.67
N THR A 122 -13.37 -12.35 -5.87
CA THR A 122 -12.64 -13.54 -6.35
C THR A 122 -11.55 -13.08 -7.30
N TYR A 123 -10.30 -13.39 -6.96
CA TYR A 123 -9.13 -13.10 -7.79
C TYR A 123 -8.44 -14.42 -8.17
N SER A 124 -7.86 -14.47 -9.36
CA SER A 124 -7.14 -15.63 -9.88
C SER A 124 -5.79 -15.22 -10.48
N GLY A 125 -4.86 -16.18 -10.54
CA GLY A 125 -3.51 -15.96 -11.05
C GLY A 125 -2.73 -14.92 -10.25
N LEU A 126 -1.91 -14.13 -10.94
CA LEU A 126 -1.02 -13.13 -10.33
C LEU A 126 -1.78 -12.10 -9.46
N LEU A 127 -3.03 -11.77 -9.80
CA LEU A 127 -3.84 -10.83 -9.01
C LEU A 127 -4.17 -11.37 -7.60
N ALA A 128 -4.28 -12.69 -7.44
CA ALA A 128 -4.53 -13.29 -6.13
C ALA A 128 -3.33 -13.08 -5.18
N ASP A 129 -2.10 -13.12 -5.71
CA ASP A 129 -0.89 -12.84 -4.93
C ASP A 129 -0.85 -11.38 -4.48
N PHE A 130 -1.18 -10.44 -5.37
CA PHE A 130 -1.27 -9.02 -5.01
C PHE A 130 -2.28 -8.78 -3.88
N VAL A 131 -3.44 -9.42 -3.93
CA VAL A 131 -4.49 -9.30 -2.90
C VAL A 131 -4.02 -9.88 -1.57
N PHE A 132 -3.39 -11.05 -1.60
CA PHE A 132 -2.84 -11.69 -0.41
C PHE A 132 -1.82 -10.78 0.28
N TRP A 133 -0.82 -10.30 -0.46
CA TRP A 133 0.22 -9.43 0.08
C TRP A 133 -0.35 -8.08 0.52
N HIS A 134 -1.29 -7.49 -0.23
CA HIS A 134 -1.93 -6.23 0.14
C HIS A 134 -2.71 -6.35 1.45
N MET A 135 -3.47 -7.45 1.64
CA MET A 135 -4.27 -7.69 2.83
C MET A 135 -3.39 -7.75 4.08
N TRP A 136 -2.32 -8.56 4.05
CA TRP A 136 -1.40 -8.69 5.17
C TRP A 136 -0.59 -7.42 5.41
N ALA A 137 -0.16 -6.73 4.36
CA ALA A 137 0.53 -5.45 4.47
C ALA A 137 -0.39 -4.35 5.07
N GLY A 138 -1.67 -4.34 4.71
CA GLY A 138 -2.66 -3.42 5.28
C GLY A 138 -2.93 -3.69 6.76
N LEU A 139 -3.12 -4.97 7.13
CA LEU A 139 -3.35 -5.35 8.53
C LEU A 139 -2.13 -5.06 9.42
N THR A 140 -0.93 -5.38 8.94
CA THR A 140 0.32 -5.08 9.63
C THR A 140 0.55 -3.57 9.76
N THR A 141 0.22 -2.78 8.73
CA THR A 141 0.25 -1.31 8.79
C THR A 141 -0.67 -0.77 9.88
N ALA A 142 -1.91 -1.26 9.97
CA ALA A 142 -2.86 -0.81 10.99
C ALA A 142 -2.36 -1.14 12.40
N GLY A 143 -1.91 -2.38 12.63
CA GLY A 143 -1.33 -2.78 13.93
C GLY A 143 -0.08 -1.98 14.29
N LEU A 144 0.81 -1.76 13.33
CA LEU A 144 2.03 -1.00 13.53
C LEU A 144 1.74 0.49 13.80
N ALA A 145 0.75 1.09 13.13
CA ALA A 145 0.34 2.47 13.39
C ALA A 145 -0.12 2.67 14.84
N ILE A 146 -0.93 1.75 15.36
CA ILE A 146 -1.35 1.75 16.77
C ILE A 146 -0.14 1.58 17.69
N PHE A 147 0.76 0.65 17.37
CA PHE A 147 1.96 0.41 18.17
C PHE A 147 2.88 1.64 18.20
N VAL A 148 3.10 2.31 17.07
CA VAL A 148 3.92 3.52 16.97
C VAL A 148 3.27 4.68 17.74
N ALA A 149 1.94 4.85 17.63
CA ALA A 149 1.20 5.83 18.42
C ALA A 149 1.34 5.57 19.93
N PHE A 150 1.15 4.32 20.35
CA PHE A 150 1.34 3.91 21.74
C PHE A 150 2.77 4.19 22.24
N LEU A 151 3.77 3.84 21.43
CA LEU A 151 5.17 4.04 21.78
C LEU A 151 5.50 5.54 21.94
N ARG A 152 4.96 6.39 21.07
CA ARG A 152 5.07 7.84 21.18
C ARG A 152 4.46 8.38 22.47
N GLU A 153 3.26 7.93 22.81
CA GLU A 153 2.57 8.41 24.04
C GLU A 153 3.24 7.91 25.32
N ARG A 154 3.70 6.66 25.33
CA ARG A 154 4.22 6.02 26.55
C ARG A 154 5.68 6.34 26.82
N TYR A 155 6.51 6.39 25.79
CA TYR A 155 7.96 6.51 25.90
C TYR A 155 8.52 7.74 25.18
N GLY A 156 7.69 8.51 24.46
CA GLY A 156 8.13 9.68 23.72
C GLY A 156 8.95 9.33 22.47
N ARG A 157 9.91 10.20 22.14
CA ARG A 157 10.74 10.15 20.92
C ARG A 157 12.01 9.30 21.08
N VAL A 158 11.85 8.08 21.58
CA VAL A 158 12.98 7.13 21.69
C VAL A 158 13.43 6.64 20.31
N LYS A 159 14.66 6.10 20.21
CA LYS A 159 15.18 5.54 18.93
C LYS A 159 14.25 4.49 18.31
N LEU A 160 13.60 3.68 19.16
CA LEU A 160 12.63 2.68 18.72
C LEU A 160 11.43 3.32 18.01
N TYR A 161 10.93 4.45 18.50
CA TYR A 161 9.84 5.19 17.86
C TYR A 161 10.18 5.61 16.44
N TYR A 162 11.34 6.22 16.23
CA TYR A 162 11.76 6.63 14.89
C TYR A 162 11.99 5.45 13.95
N THR A 163 12.53 4.35 14.48
CA THR A 163 12.75 3.12 13.70
C THR A 163 11.40 2.56 13.25
N CYS A 164 10.44 2.41 14.16
CA CYS A 164 9.10 1.92 13.84
C CYS A 164 8.34 2.88 12.92
N LEU A 165 8.51 4.20 13.06
CA LEU A 165 7.87 5.19 12.19
C LEU A 165 8.38 5.10 10.74
N ILE A 166 9.68 4.90 10.54
CA ILE A 166 10.23 4.69 9.19
C ILE A 166 9.71 3.40 8.59
N ILE A 167 9.70 2.31 9.36
CA ILE A 167 9.14 1.03 8.90
C ILE A 167 7.67 1.20 8.52
N LEU A 168 6.89 1.90 9.35
CA LEU A 168 5.48 2.19 9.08
C LEU A 168 5.31 3.01 7.79
N PHE A 169 6.13 4.04 7.59
CA PHE A 169 6.10 4.85 6.37
C PHE A 169 6.40 4.01 5.12
N LEU A 170 7.44 3.17 5.16
CA LEU A 170 7.79 2.29 4.04
C LEU A 170 6.67 1.27 3.76
N LEU A 171 6.13 0.67 4.82
CA LEU A 171 5.07 -0.33 4.71
C LEU A 171 3.81 0.25 4.08
N VAL A 172 3.41 1.48 4.44
CA VAL A 172 2.29 2.19 3.82
C VAL A 172 2.50 2.37 2.31
N ASN A 173 3.72 2.72 1.87
CA ASN A 173 4.03 2.88 0.45
C ASN A 173 3.96 1.54 -0.29
N ILE A 174 4.46 0.46 0.32
CA ILE A 174 4.37 -0.91 -0.23
C ILE A 174 2.90 -1.33 -0.33
N THR A 175 2.08 -1.11 0.70
CA THR A 175 0.64 -1.40 0.68
C THR A 175 -0.05 -0.61 -0.43
N GLY A 176 0.31 0.66 -0.61
CA GLY A 176 -0.19 1.52 -1.69
C GLY A 176 0.18 1.01 -3.09
N PHE A 177 1.45 0.60 -3.28
CA PHE A 177 1.93 -0.02 -4.52
C PHE A 177 1.14 -1.29 -4.87
N LEU A 178 0.96 -2.19 -3.90
CA LEU A 178 0.17 -3.42 -4.09
C LEU A 178 -1.30 -3.09 -4.39
N GLY A 179 -1.85 -2.05 -3.75
CA GLY A 179 -3.18 -1.51 -4.03
C GLY A 179 -3.34 -1.03 -5.47
N GLY A 180 -2.36 -0.29 -5.98
CA GLY A 180 -2.30 0.14 -7.38
C GLY A 180 -2.25 -1.04 -8.35
N GLY A 181 -1.49 -2.08 -8.02
CA GLY A 181 -1.42 -3.31 -8.82
C GLY A 181 -2.74 -4.06 -8.95
N MET A 182 -3.60 -4.00 -7.93
CA MET A 182 -4.94 -4.59 -8.00
C MET A 182 -5.89 -3.79 -8.91
N THR A 183 -5.77 -2.46 -8.92
CA THR A 183 -6.68 -1.57 -9.67
C THR A 183 -6.27 -1.41 -11.14
N PHE A 184 -4.97 -1.27 -11.40
CA PHE A 184 -4.43 -0.97 -12.73
C PHE A 184 -3.73 -2.16 -13.39
N GLY A 185 -3.64 -3.29 -12.69
CA GLY A 185 -2.98 -4.50 -13.16
C GLY A 185 -1.49 -4.58 -12.79
N PRO A 186 -0.86 -5.74 -13.02
CA PRO A 186 0.49 -6.03 -12.54
C PRO A 186 1.59 -5.18 -13.21
N TYR A 187 1.33 -4.67 -14.42
CA TYR A 187 2.29 -3.89 -15.20
C TYR A 187 2.03 -2.38 -15.17
N HIS A 188 1.27 -1.88 -14.19
CA HIS A 188 0.82 -0.49 -14.12
C HIS A 188 1.93 0.57 -14.05
N MET A 189 3.18 0.18 -13.77
CA MET A 189 4.34 1.09 -13.74
C MET A 189 5.27 0.96 -14.97
N LEU A 190 4.97 0.05 -15.90
CA LEU A 190 5.74 -0.12 -17.13
C LEU A 190 5.20 0.78 -18.24
N PRO A 191 6.08 1.33 -19.10
CA PRO A 191 5.62 2.02 -20.30
C PRO A 191 4.84 1.06 -21.20
N PRO A 192 3.83 1.55 -21.95
CA PRO A 192 3.14 0.72 -22.93
C PRO A 192 4.16 0.20 -23.96
N LEU A 193 4.02 -1.08 -24.32
CA LEU A 193 4.80 -1.75 -25.36
C LEU A 193 4.43 -1.22 -26.76
#